data_AF-A0A2V7HJV1-F1
#
_entry.id   AF-A0A2V7HJV1-F1
#
_cell.length_a   1.000
_cell.length_b   1.000
_cell.length_c   1.000
_cell.angle_alpha   90.00
_cell.angle_beta   90.00
_cell.angle_gamma   90.00
#
_symmetry.space_group_name_H-M   'P 1'
#
loop_
_entity.id
_entity.type
_entity.pdbx_description
1 polymer ?
#
loop_
_entity_poly.entity_id
_entity_poly.type
_entity_poly.pdbx_seq_one_letter_code
_entity_poly.pdbx_strand_id
1 'polypeptide(L)'
;MAGTATPRRNRRVEDPKHTDDTESFAEKAAVYATRPIRTEDEYDHAREIIARLLREPHPEGSFAYDVLEVLSILVEDYEEKNVPVLAEATPQEIVQFMSEQRGMTQGDLAEILGGRSRLSEFMNRKRDLSIGQVRSLRDELGIPADLLIA
;
A
#
# COMPACT_ATOMS: atom_id res chain seq x y z
N MET A 1 -57.70 -45.61 19.30
CA MET A 1 -57.07 -44.52 20.09
C MET A 1 -55.92 -43.98 19.26
N ALA A 2 -56.13 -42.84 18.62
CA ALA A 2 -55.23 -42.27 17.62
C ALA A 2 -54.23 -41.31 18.29
N GLY A 3 -52.95 -41.47 17.94
CA GLY A 3 -51.83 -40.72 18.49
C GLY A 3 -51.82 -39.26 18.08
N THR A 4 -51.42 -38.42 19.03
CA THR A 4 -51.25 -36.98 18.96
C THR A 4 -50.04 -36.59 18.12
N ALA A 5 -50.23 -35.76 17.09
CA ALA A 5 -49.15 -35.09 16.36
C ALA A 5 -49.22 -33.57 16.61
N THR A 6 -48.26 -33.05 17.37
CA THR A 6 -48.05 -31.62 17.63
C THR A 6 -47.44 -30.93 16.40
N PRO A 7 -47.90 -29.73 15.99
CA PRO A 7 -47.29 -29.02 14.87
C PRO A 7 -45.96 -28.38 15.30
N ARG A 8 -44.89 -28.65 14.54
CA ARG A 8 -43.60 -27.97 14.73
C ARG A 8 -43.72 -26.51 14.28
N ARG A 9 -43.51 -25.59 15.23
CA ARG A 9 -43.32 -24.16 14.95
C ARG A 9 -42.10 -23.97 14.04
N ASN A 10 -42.31 -23.47 12.83
CA ASN A 10 -41.25 -22.85 12.04
C ASN A 10 -40.79 -21.58 12.77
N ARG A 11 -39.69 -21.68 13.50
CA ARG A 11 -38.96 -20.52 13.99
C ARG A 11 -38.10 -20.04 12.80
N ARG A 12 -38.61 -19.06 12.05
CA ARG A 12 -37.77 -18.26 11.15
C ARG A 12 -36.71 -17.62 12.05
N VAL A 13 -35.47 -18.09 11.92
CA VAL A 13 -34.31 -17.40 12.48
C VAL A 13 -34.16 -16.17 11.59
N GLU A 14 -34.50 -15.00 12.13
CA GLU A 14 -34.05 -13.76 11.51
C GLU A 14 -32.58 -13.64 11.85
N ASP A 15 -31.72 -13.72 10.83
CA ASP A 15 -30.30 -13.47 10.97
C ASP A 15 -30.10 -12.04 11.50
N PRO A 16 -29.28 -11.83 12.54
CA PRO A 16 -28.99 -10.49 13.01
C PRO A 16 -28.22 -9.76 11.92
N LYS A 17 -28.84 -8.71 11.35
CA LYS A 17 -28.17 -7.73 10.49
C LYS A 17 -26.95 -7.18 11.22
N HIS A 18 -25.77 -7.60 10.77
CA HIS A 18 -24.47 -7.04 11.15
C HIS A 18 -24.43 -5.59 10.66
N THR A 19 -24.89 -4.67 11.51
CA THR A 19 -25.07 -3.24 11.21
C THR A 19 -23.95 -2.39 11.82
N ASP A 20 -23.02 -3.01 12.53
CA ASP A 20 -21.97 -2.35 13.33
C ASP A 20 -20.73 -1.95 12.50
N ASP A 21 -20.50 -2.59 11.34
CA ASP A 21 -19.29 -2.39 10.54
C ASP A 21 -19.34 -1.19 9.59
N THR A 22 -20.53 -0.67 9.29
CA THR A 22 -20.72 0.30 8.19
C THR A 22 -20.63 1.74 8.70
N GLU A 23 -21.22 2.03 9.85
CA GLU A 23 -21.08 3.33 10.52
C GLU A 23 -19.63 3.55 10.98
N SER A 24 -18.99 2.52 11.55
CA SER A 24 -17.56 2.53 11.92
C SER A 24 -16.64 2.80 10.72
N PHE A 25 -16.98 2.29 9.54
CA PHE A 25 -16.23 2.56 8.31
C PHE A 25 -16.44 3.98 7.80
N ALA A 26 -17.70 4.46 7.76
CA ALA A 26 -18.01 5.80 7.29
C ALA A 26 -17.39 6.89 8.19
N GLU A 27 -17.41 6.70 9.52
CA GLU A 27 -16.77 7.60 10.46
C GLU A 27 -15.24 7.63 10.29
N LYS A 28 -14.60 6.46 10.16
CA LYS A 28 -13.16 6.39 9.88
C LYS A 28 -12.82 7.06 8.56
N ALA A 29 -13.58 6.79 7.51
CA ALA A 29 -13.36 7.39 6.20
C ALA A 29 -13.52 8.93 6.24
N ALA A 30 -14.51 9.45 6.97
CA ALA A 30 -14.67 10.88 7.20
C ALA A 30 -13.50 11.50 7.97
N VAL A 31 -12.97 10.82 8.98
CA VAL A 31 -11.81 11.30 9.77
C VAL A 31 -10.56 11.42 8.91
N TYR A 32 -10.30 10.46 8.01
CA TYR A 32 -9.17 10.54 7.10
C TYR A 32 -9.39 11.55 5.97
N ALA A 33 -10.62 11.66 5.44
CA ALA A 33 -10.95 12.61 4.37
C ALA A 33 -11.03 14.08 4.83
N THR A 34 -10.82 14.39 6.11
CA THR A 34 -10.91 15.77 6.64
C THR A 34 -9.60 16.32 7.17
N ARG A 35 -8.50 15.55 7.11
CA ARG A 35 -7.19 15.97 7.61
C ARG A 35 -6.05 15.53 6.69
N PRO A 36 -4.97 16.32 6.58
CA PRO A 36 -3.78 15.90 5.86
C PRO A 36 -3.20 14.61 6.44
N ILE A 37 -2.69 13.75 5.56
CA ILE A 37 -1.90 12.56 5.90
C ILE A 37 -0.50 13.02 6.30
N ARG A 38 -0.01 12.59 7.47
CA ARG A 38 1.31 13.01 8.00
C ARG A 38 2.25 11.86 8.32
N THR A 39 1.75 10.64 8.43
CA THR A 39 2.54 9.46 8.77
C THR A 39 2.27 8.31 7.81
N GLU A 40 3.20 7.36 7.75
CA GLU A 40 3.07 6.14 6.94
C GLU A 40 1.86 5.30 7.37
N ASP A 41 1.61 5.17 8.68
CA ASP A 41 0.40 4.51 9.18
C ASP A 41 -0.89 5.18 8.67
N GLU A 42 -0.96 6.52 8.64
CA GLU A 42 -2.13 7.23 8.14
C GLU A 42 -2.30 7.05 6.62
N TYR A 43 -1.19 6.98 5.90
CA TYR A 43 -1.13 6.71 4.47
C TYR A 43 -1.65 5.30 4.14
N ASP A 44 -1.19 4.28 4.84
CA ASP A 44 -1.62 2.89 4.65
C ASP A 44 -3.11 2.72 4.90
N HIS A 45 -3.63 3.34 5.98
CA HIS A 45 -5.07 3.32 6.26
C HIS A 45 -5.88 4.03 5.18
N ALA A 46 -5.41 5.18 4.68
CA ALA A 46 -6.08 5.89 3.59
C ALA A 46 -6.14 5.03 2.32
N ARG A 47 -5.05 4.34 1.98
CA ARG A 47 -5.00 3.39 0.85
C ARG A 47 -5.96 2.21 1.03
N GLU A 48 -6.07 1.66 2.23
CA GLU A 48 -7.01 0.58 2.52
C GLU A 48 -8.47 1.03 2.32
N ILE A 49 -8.81 2.24 2.78
CA ILE A 49 -10.14 2.82 2.60
C ILE A 49 -10.45 3.03 1.12
N ILE A 50 -9.53 3.64 0.37
CA ILE A 50 -9.64 3.80 -1.10
C ILE A 50 -9.86 2.44 -1.76
N ALA A 51 -9.03 1.44 -1.44
CA ALA A 51 -9.13 0.10 -2.02
C ALA A 51 -10.48 -0.58 -1.72
N ARG A 52 -11.08 -0.30 -0.55
CA ARG A 52 -12.41 -0.79 -0.20
C ARG A 52 -13.52 -0.07 -0.98
N LEU A 53 -13.44 1.25 -1.14
CA LEU A 53 -14.40 2.03 -1.92
C LEU A 53 -14.37 1.64 -3.40
N LEU A 54 -13.19 1.34 -3.95
CA LEU A 54 -13.06 0.91 -5.35
C LEU A 54 -13.63 -0.48 -5.67
N ARG A 55 -14.11 -1.24 -4.67
CA ARG A 55 -14.71 -2.58 -4.90
C ARG A 55 -16.02 -2.50 -5.68
N GLU A 56 -16.71 -1.37 -5.63
CA GLU A 56 -17.96 -1.14 -6.35
C GLU A 56 -18.01 0.29 -6.90
N PRO A 57 -18.72 0.53 -8.01
CA PRO A 57 -18.87 1.87 -8.55
C PRO A 57 -19.75 2.72 -7.64
N HIS A 58 -19.31 3.94 -7.36
CA HIS A 58 -20.06 4.94 -6.60
C HIS A 58 -20.56 6.06 -7.55
N PRO A 59 -21.84 6.45 -7.48
CA PRO A 59 -22.34 7.60 -8.24
C PRO A 59 -21.60 8.88 -7.87
N GLU A 60 -21.35 9.74 -8.86
CA GLU A 60 -20.82 11.09 -8.64
C GLU A 60 -21.71 11.87 -7.66
N GLY A 61 -21.07 12.60 -6.73
CA GLY A 61 -21.75 13.35 -5.67
C GLY A 61 -22.35 12.49 -4.55
N SER A 62 -22.09 11.19 -4.54
CA SER A 62 -22.34 10.37 -3.34
C SER A 62 -21.24 10.59 -2.31
N PHE A 63 -21.56 10.45 -1.02
CA PHE A 63 -20.57 10.59 0.05
C PHE A 63 -19.33 9.68 -0.16
N ALA A 64 -19.55 8.45 -0.62
CA ALA A 64 -18.48 7.51 -0.91
C ALA A 64 -17.57 7.99 -2.07
N TYR A 65 -18.15 8.62 -3.09
CA TYR A 65 -17.41 9.22 -4.19
C TYR A 65 -16.58 10.42 -3.71
N ASP A 66 -17.19 11.33 -2.94
CA ASP A 66 -16.50 12.52 -2.41
C ASP A 66 -15.33 12.13 -1.49
N VAL A 67 -15.52 11.11 -0.64
CA VAL A 67 -14.46 10.55 0.19
C VAL A 67 -13.34 9.95 -0.65
N LEU A 68 -13.67 9.19 -1.69
CA LEU A 68 -12.69 8.58 -2.59
C LEU A 68 -11.86 9.66 -3.29
N GLU A 69 -12.49 10.72 -3.77
CA GLU A 69 -11.83 11.86 -4.43
C GLU A 69 -10.88 12.57 -3.47
N VAL A 70 -11.36 12.95 -2.29
CA VAL A 70 -10.53 13.66 -1.30
C VAL A 70 -9.36 12.80 -0.82
N LEU A 71 -9.59 11.53 -0.48
CA LEU A 71 -8.51 10.64 -0.03
C LEU A 71 -7.46 10.42 -1.11
N SER A 72 -7.86 10.33 -2.37
CA SER A 72 -6.92 10.17 -3.49
C SER A 72 -5.99 11.39 -3.60
N ILE A 73 -6.53 12.60 -3.48
CA ILE A 73 -5.73 13.84 -3.47
C ILE A 73 -4.77 13.88 -2.28
N LEU A 74 -5.24 13.48 -1.08
CA LEU A 74 -4.41 13.48 0.12
C LEU A 74 -3.27 12.44 0.06
N VAL A 75 -3.55 11.28 -0.54
CA VAL A 75 -2.55 10.23 -0.80
C VAL A 75 -1.49 10.73 -1.78
N GLU A 76 -1.91 11.36 -2.88
CA GLU A 76 -0.99 11.95 -3.87
C GLU A 76 -0.11 13.04 -3.23
N ASP A 77 -0.69 13.97 -2.47
CA ASP A 77 0.05 15.02 -1.76
C ASP A 77 1.07 14.45 -0.77
N TYR A 78 0.71 13.37 -0.04
CA TYR A 78 1.65 12.68 0.84
C TYR A 78 2.77 12.01 0.04
N GLU A 79 2.46 11.32 -1.06
CA GLU A 79 3.46 10.68 -1.91
C GLU A 79 4.43 11.72 -2.45
N GLU A 80 3.96 12.81 -3.05
CA GLU A 80 4.80 13.90 -3.57
C GLU A 80 5.72 14.50 -2.50
N LYS A 81 5.22 14.68 -1.28
CA LYS A 81 6.00 15.20 -0.14
C LYS A 81 6.96 14.20 0.49
N ASN A 82 6.76 12.91 0.26
CA ASN A 82 7.62 11.85 0.77
C ASN A 82 8.54 11.23 -0.31
N VAL A 83 8.38 11.59 -1.60
CA VAL A 83 9.42 11.45 -2.64
C VAL A 83 10.80 11.99 -2.19
N PRO A 84 10.90 13.13 -1.45
CA PRO A 84 12.15 13.61 -0.87
C PRO A 84 12.85 12.65 0.09
N VAL A 85 12.14 11.73 0.74
CA VAL A 85 12.77 10.72 1.61
C VAL A 85 13.71 9.82 0.79
N LEU A 86 13.39 9.56 -0.49
CA LEU A 86 14.31 8.89 -1.40
C LEU A 86 15.46 9.79 -1.88
N ALA A 87 15.25 11.11 -1.95
CA ALA A 87 16.32 12.04 -2.35
C ALA A 87 17.38 12.26 -1.25
N GLU A 88 16.99 12.14 0.02
CA GLU A 88 17.93 12.19 1.17
C GLU A 88 18.51 10.83 1.56
N ALA A 89 17.83 9.74 1.15
CA ALA A 89 18.30 8.38 1.36
C ALA A 89 19.56 8.09 0.52
N THR A 90 20.45 7.25 1.04
CA THR A 90 21.60 6.82 0.25
C THR A 90 21.17 5.84 -0.84
N PRO A 91 21.92 5.69 -1.95
CA PRO A 91 21.59 4.74 -3.01
C PRO A 91 21.29 3.31 -2.50
N GLN A 92 21.97 2.88 -1.44
CA GLN A 92 21.78 1.58 -0.79
C GLN A 92 20.39 1.46 -0.15
N GLU A 93 19.94 2.49 0.56
CA GLU A 93 18.65 2.51 1.24
C GLU A 93 17.51 2.50 0.21
N ILE A 94 17.66 3.26 -0.87
CA ILE A 94 16.72 3.30 -1.99
C ILE A 94 16.63 1.92 -2.65
N VAL A 95 17.77 1.29 -2.97
CA VAL A 95 17.80 -0.05 -3.58
C VAL A 95 17.19 -1.10 -2.66
N GLN A 96 17.47 -1.03 -1.35
CA GLN A 96 16.90 -1.95 -0.36
C GLN A 96 15.38 -1.78 -0.27
N PHE A 97 14.90 -0.56 -0.11
CA PHE A 97 13.47 -0.25 -0.03
C PHE A 97 12.74 -0.71 -1.28
N MET A 98 13.23 -0.35 -2.47
CA MET A 98 12.58 -0.72 -3.73
C MET A 98 12.61 -2.22 -4.00
N SER A 99 13.66 -2.92 -3.58
CA SER A 99 13.73 -4.38 -3.63
C SER A 99 12.67 -5.01 -2.72
N GLU A 100 12.51 -4.51 -1.50
CA GLU A 100 11.50 -5.00 -0.55
C GLU A 100 10.08 -4.79 -1.08
N GLN A 101 9.79 -3.61 -1.61
CA GLN A 101 8.48 -3.31 -2.21
C GLN A 101 8.14 -4.21 -3.40
N ARG A 102 9.14 -4.70 -4.12
CA ARG A 102 8.97 -5.66 -5.22
C ARG A 102 9.04 -7.13 -4.79
N GLY A 103 9.21 -7.41 -3.50
CA GLY A 103 9.36 -8.77 -2.98
C GLY A 103 10.62 -9.49 -3.47
N MET A 104 11.64 -8.73 -3.87
CA MET A 104 12.90 -9.29 -4.35
C MET A 104 13.79 -9.78 -3.21
N THR A 105 14.46 -10.90 -3.43
CA THR A 105 15.43 -11.45 -2.49
C THR A 105 16.81 -10.82 -2.69
N GLN A 106 17.67 -10.94 -1.67
CA GLN A 106 19.09 -10.59 -1.79
C GLN A 106 19.80 -11.40 -2.90
N GLY A 107 19.28 -12.57 -3.27
CA GLY A 107 19.78 -13.38 -4.39
C GLY A 107 19.53 -12.68 -5.73
N ASP A 108 18.31 -12.20 -5.94
CA ASP A 108 17.90 -11.52 -7.16
C ASP A 108 18.69 -10.22 -7.35
N LEU A 109 18.81 -9.44 -6.27
CA LEU A 109 19.65 -8.23 -6.23
C LEU A 109 21.12 -8.52 -6.57
N ALA A 110 21.64 -9.64 -6.07
CA ALA A 110 23.01 -10.04 -6.38
C ALA A 110 23.17 -10.35 -7.87
N GLU A 111 22.21 -11.02 -8.51
CA GLU A 111 22.26 -11.28 -9.95
C GLU A 111 22.28 -10.00 -10.78
N ILE A 112 21.45 -9.01 -10.42
CA ILE A 112 21.40 -7.69 -11.07
C ILE A 112 22.76 -6.97 -10.96
N LEU A 113 23.39 -7.05 -9.78
CA LEU A 113 24.64 -6.34 -9.51
C LEU A 113 25.91 -7.12 -9.94
N GLY A 114 25.80 -8.34 -10.45
CA GLY A 114 26.95 -9.14 -10.89
C GLY A 114 27.59 -10.00 -9.79
N GLY A 115 26.84 -10.33 -8.75
CA GLY A 115 27.13 -11.35 -7.74
C GLY A 115 27.06 -10.85 -6.29
N ARG A 116 27.04 -11.78 -5.34
CA ARG A 116 26.92 -11.50 -3.89
C ARG A 116 28.05 -10.63 -3.36
N SER A 117 29.29 -10.84 -3.86
CA SER A 117 30.43 -10.00 -3.50
C SER A 117 30.17 -8.54 -3.86
N ARG A 118 29.61 -8.32 -5.06
CA ARG A 118 29.40 -6.98 -5.58
C ARG A 118 28.25 -6.27 -4.88
N LEU A 119 27.16 -6.99 -4.58
CA LEU A 119 26.08 -6.50 -3.73
C LEU A 119 26.60 -6.10 -2.34
N SER A 120 27.39 -6.97 -1.70
CA SER A 120 27.97 -6.68 -0.39
C SER A 120 28.86 -5.43 -0.41
N GLU A 121 29.71 -5.26 -1.43
CA GLU A 121 30.54 -4.05 -1.58
C GLU A 121 29.69 -2.78 -1.71
N PHE A 122 28.61 -2.83 -2.50
CA PHE A 122 27.70 -1.72 -2.68
C PHE A 122 26.96 -1.36 -1.38
N MET A 123 26.36 -2.35 -0.72
CA MET A 123 25.60 -2.15 0.54
C MET A 123 26.49 -1.62 1.67
N ASN A 124 27.77 -2.01 1.68
CA ASN A 124 28.74 -1.53 2.67
C ASN A 124 29.49 -0.26 2.23
N ARG A 125 29.05 0.43 1.17
CA ARG A 125 29.69 1.66 0.64
C ARG A 125 31.18 1.51 0.33
N LYS A 126 31.63 0.28 0.01
CA LYS A 126 33.02 0.00 -0.34
C LYS A 126 33.32 0.37 -1.80
N ARG A 127 32.29 0.36 -2.65
CA ARG A 127 32.45 0.61 -4.08
C ARG A 127 31.14 1.07 -4.73
N ASP A 128 31.19 2.21 -5.40
CA ASP A 128 30.06 2.79 -6.13
C ASP A 128 29.58 1.90 -7.28
N LEU A 129 28.34 2.11 -7.71
CA LEU A 129 27.75 1.39 -8.83
C LEU A 129 28.46 1.76 -10.15
N SER A 130 28.64 0.78 -11.02
CA SER A 130 29.02 1.06 -12.40
C SER A 130 27.81 1.56 -13.19
N ILE A 131 28.04 2.27 -14.30
CA ILE A 131 26.96 2.73 -15.19
C ILE A 131 26.07 1.56 -15.66
N GLY A 132 26.65 0.38 -15.87
CA GLY A 132 25.89 -0.82 -16.23
C GLY A 132 24.94 -1.23 -15.10
N GLN A 133 25.41 -1.23 -13.85
CA GLN A 133 24.59 -1.57 -12.69
C GLN A 133 23.50 -0.53 -12.41
N VAL A 134 23.80 0.76 -12.61
CA VAL A 134 22.79 1.84 -12.52
C VAL A 134 21.66 1.61 -13.53
N ARG A 135 22.01 1.25 -14.78
CA ARG A 135 21.00 0.93 -15.80
C ARG A 135 20.17 -0.30 -15.41
N SER A 136 20.82 -1.38 -14.96
CA SER A 136 20.10 -2.58 -14.54
C SER A 136 19.15 -2.29 -13.37
N LEU A 137 19.58 -1.54 -12.35
CA LEU A 137 18.71 -1.18 -11.23
C LEU A 137 17.55 -0.26 -11.65
N ARG A 138 17.79 0.69 -12.56
CA ARG A 138 16.72 1.50 -13.13
C ARG A 138 15.71 0.63 -13.87
N ASP A 139 16.17 -0.30 -14.70
CA ASP A 139 15.29 -1.11 -15.54
C ASP A 139 14.52 -2.16 -14.72
N GLU A 140 15.15 -2.76 -13.70
CA GLU A 140 14.57 -3.82 -12.85
C GLU A 140 13.79 -3.29 -11.64
N LEU A 141 14.18 -2.16 -11.06
CA LEU A 141 13.56 -1.57 -9.86
C LEU A 141 12.83 -0.24 -10.15
N GLY A 142 12.98 0.34 -11.33
CA GLY A 142 12.36 1.63 -11.68
C GLY A 142 13.01 2.84 -10.99
N ILE A 143 14.22 2.68 -10.44
CA ILE A 143 14.88 3.74 -9.68
C ILE A 143 15.48 4.78 -10.64
N PRO A 144 15.11 6.07 -10.53
CA PRO A 144 15.77 7.15 -11.27
C PRO A 144 17.29 7.13 -11.09
N ALA A 145 18.05 7.31 -12.18
CA ALA A 145 19.49 7.12 -12.16
C ALA A 145 20.23 8.14 -11.28
N ASP A 146 19.69 9.35 -11.16
CA ASP A 146 20.14 10.43 -10.29
C ASP A 146 20.11 10.05 -8.80
N LEU A 147 19.19 9.17 -8.39
CA LEU A 147 19.12 8.66 -7.01
C LEU A 147 20.14 7.54 -6.72
N LEU A 148 20.80 7.00 -7.75
CA LEU A 148 21.77 5.91 -7.62
C LEU A 148 23.23 6.37 -7.65
N ILE A 149 23.45 7.67 -7.82
CA ILE A 149 24.76 8.29 -7.94
C ILE A 149 25.04 9.01 -6.62
N ALA A 150 26.17 8.68 -5.99
CA ALA A 150 26.68 9.35 -4.78
C ALA A 150 27.65 10.47 -5.13
#